data_AF-A0A1F5DRZ9-F1
#
_entry.id   AF-A0A1F5DRZ9-F1
#
_cell.length_a   1.000
_cell.length_b   1.000
_cell.length_c   1.000
_cell.angle_alpha   90.00
_cell.angle_beta   90.00
_cell.angle_gamma   90.00
#
_symmetry.space_group_name_H-M   'P 1'
#
loop_
_entity.id
_entity.type
_entity.pdbx_description
1 polymer ?
#
loop_
_entity_poly.entity_id
_entity_poly.type
_entity_poly.pdbx_seq_one_letter_code
_entity_poly.pdbx_strand_id
1 'polypeptide(L)' 'MENKDRIIHRCEICQQPTTRDYLFELSYYESGKRITRQFCGSGCLREWVAKELDKIHLDLFTA' A
#
# COMPACT_ATOMS: atom_id res chain seq x y z
N MET A 1 10.94 10.15 31.45
CA MET A 1 11.13 8.86 30.73
C MET A 1 10.01 8.74 29.70
N GLU A 2 10.24 9.34 28.53
CA GLU A 2 9.48 9.08 27.28
C GLU A 2 9.81 7.62 26.85
N ASN A 3 8.93 6.77 26.34
CA ASN A 3 7.98 6.92 25.25
C ASN A 3 6.93 5.81 25.46
N LYS A 4 5.75 6.14 26.00
CA LYS A 4 4.62 5.20 26.01
C LYS A 4 3.97 5.27 24.63
N ASP A 5 4.04 4.16 23.91
CA ASP A 5 3.15 3.84 22.79
C ASP A 5 3.28 4.73 21.53
N ARG A 6 4.44 4.68 20.87
CA ARG A 6 4.39 4.80 19.39
C ARG A 6 3.57 3.60 18.92
N ILE A 7 2.31 3.80 18.56
CA ILE A 7 1.47 2.76 17.95
C ILE A 7 2.20 2.32 16.67
N ILE A 8 2.92 1.21 16.77
CA ILE A 8 3.57 0.56 15.65
C ILE A 8 2.46 -0.16 14.90
N HIS A 9 2.09 0.37 13.75
CA HIS A 9 1.26 -0.34 12.80
C HIS A 9 2.11 -1.40 12.08
N ARG A 10 1.47 -2.38 11.44
CA ARG A 10 2.17 -3.33 10.57
C ARG A 10 1.67 -3.18 9.15
N CYS A 11 2.61 -3.16 8.21
CA CYS A 11 2.28 -3.32 6.80
C CYS A 11 1.73 -4.73 6.58
N GLU A 12 0.53 -4.87 6.01
CA GLU A 12 -0.08 -6.18 5.76
C GLU A 12 0.62 -6.94 4.63
N ILE A 13 1.38 -6.25 3.77
CA ILE A 13 2.12 -6.83 2.65
C ILE A 13 3.42 -7.50 3.12
N CYS A 14 4.28 -6.77 3.84
CA CYS A 14 5.60 -7.27 4.25
C CYS A 14 5.70 -7.61 5.74
N GLN A 15 4.62 -7.42 6.51
CA GLN A 15 4.54 -7.68 7.96
C GLN A 15 5.52 -6.85 8.81
N GLN A 16 6.21 -5.86 8.22
CA GLN A 16 7.14 -5.01 8.93
C GLN A 16 6.43 -3.91 9.73
N PRO A 17 6.98 -3.54 10.90
CA PRO A 17 6.62 -2.34 11.64
C PRO A 17 6.63 -1.08 10.78
N THR A 18 5.61 -0.24 10.94
CA THR A 18 5.54 1.10 10.36
C THR A 18 4.86 2.06 11.34
N THR A 19 5.06 3.36 11.17
CA THR A 19 4.31 4.36 11.93
C THR A 19 3.04 4.74 11.17
N ARG A 20 2.09 5.33 11.89
CA ARG A 20 0.82 5.78 11.31
C ARG A 20 1.02 6.74 10.14
N ASP A 21 2.01 7.62 10.22
CA ASP A 21 2.33 8.62 9.20
C ASP A 21 2.79 7.99 7.87
N TYR A 22 3.24 6.74 7.91
CA TYR A 22 3.70 5.98 6.74
C TYR A 22 2.82 4.77 6.41
N LEU A 23 1.61 4.70 6.97
CA LEU A 23 0.64 3.66 6.68
C LEU A 23 -0.45 4.19 5.73
N PHE A 24 -0.63 3.50 4.62
CA PHE A 24 -1.58 3.85 3.56
C PHE A 24 -2.64 2.77 3.44
N GLU A 25 -3.87 3.17 3.11
CA GLU A 25 -4.96 2.25 2.80
C GLU A 25 -5.05 2.06 1.28
N LEU A 26 -4.86 0.82 0.84
CA LEU A 26 -5.15 0.36 -0.51
C LEU A 26 -6.58 -0.19 -0.53
N SER A 27 -7.42 0.33 -1.41
CA SER A 27 -8.80 -0.16 -1.59
C SER A 27 -9.04 -0.52 -3.05
N TYR A 28 -9.51 -1.74 -3.28
CA TYR A 28 -9.93 -2.20 -4.61
C TYR A 28 -11.45 -2.07 -4.75
N TYR A 29 -11.89 -1.52 -5.87
CA TYR A 29 -13.30 -1.30 -6.20
C TYR A 29 -13.67 -2.03 -7.48
N GLU A 30 -14.84 -2.67 -7.48
CA GLU A 30 -15.43 -3.29 -8.66
C GLU A 30 -16.89 -2.87 -8.76
N SER A 31 -17.31 -2.37 -9.93
CA SER A 31 -18.67 -1.85 -10.15
C SER A 31 -19.13 -0.83 -9.09
N GLY A 32 -18.21 0.03 -8.63
CA GLY A 32 -18.46 1.05 -7.61
C GLY A 32 -18.54 0.53 -6.17
N LYS A 33 -18.39 -0.77 -5.94
CA LYS A 33 -18.37 -1.38 -4.59
C LYS A 33 -16.94 -1.66 -4.17
N ARG A 34 -16.59 -1.32 -2.92
CA ARG A 34 -15.28 -1.68 -2.34
C ARG A 34 -15.26 -3.18 -2.03
N ILE A 35 -14.34 -3.91 -2.64
CA ILE A 35 -14.22 -5.36 -2.51
C ILE A 35 -13.16 -5.72 -1.47
N THR A 36 -11.99 -5.08 -1.53
CA THR A 36 -10.89 -5.33 -0.59
C THR A 36 -10.32 -4.03 -0.04
N ARG A 37 -9.75 -4.14 1.16
CA ARG A 37 -9.02 -3.08 1.86
C ARG A 37 -7.77 -3.71 2.44
N GLN A 38 -6.61 -3.09 2.23
CA GLN A 38 -5.34 -3.50 2.79
C GLN A 38 -4.55 -2.29 3.29
N PHE A 39 -3.81 -2.45 4.38
CA PHE A 39 -2.91 -1.44 4.90
C PHE A 39 -1.47 -1.72 4.50
N CYS A 40 -0.85 -0.75 3.87
CA CYS A 40 0.46 -0.86 3.27
C CYS A 40 1.40 0.22 3.79
N GLY A 41 2.63 -0.16 4.16
CA GLY A 41 3.67 0.80 4.48
C GLY A 41 4.18 1.53 3.23
N SER A 42 4.73 2.73 3.39
CA SER A 42 5.30 3.54 2.30
C SER A 42 6.27 2.80 1.37
N GLY A 43 7.13 1.92 1.93
CA GLY A 43 8.08 1.11 1.16
C GLY A 43 7.40 0.16 0.18
N CYS A 44 6.45 -0.64 0.67
CA CYS A 44 5.68 -1.57 -0.16
C CYS A 44 4.77 -0.84 -1.16
N LEU A 45 4.24 0.33 -0.77
CA LEU A 45 3.43 1.15 -1.66
C LEU A 45 4.23 1.59 -2.89
N ARG A 46 5.47 2.03 -2.70
CA ARG A 46 6.35 2.45 -3.80
C ARG A 46 6.61 1.31 -4.79
N GLU A 47 6.91 0.12 -4.30
CA GLU A 47 7.12 -1.05 -5.15
C GLU A 47 5.85 -1.46 -5.91
N TRP A 48 4.70 -1.39 -5.24
CA TRP A 48 3.42 -1.71 -5.85
C TRP A 48 3.07 -0.73 -6.98
N VAL A 49 3.21 0.57 -6.73
CA VAL A 49 2.99 1.61 -7.75
C VAL A 49 3.94 1.43 -8.93
N ALA A 50 5.23 1.14 -8.70
CA ALA A 50 6.17 0.90 -9.78
C ALA A 50 5.74 -0.28 -10.68
N LYS A 51 5.30 -1.40 -10.08
CA LYS A 51 4.81 -2.57 -10.82
C LYS A 51 3.54 -2.29 -11.63
N GLU A 52 2.61 -1.53 -11.07
CA GLU A 52 1.38 -1.16 -11.79
C GLU A 52 1.66 -0.17 -12.92
N LEU A 53 2.57 0.78 -12.72
CA LEU A 53 3.01 1.69 -13.79
C LEU A 53 3.69 0.95 -14.95
N ASP A 54 4.52 -0.05 -14.65
CA ASP A 54 5.15 -0.88 -15.69
C ASP A 54 4.13 -1.65 -16.53
N LYS A 55 3.03 -2.13 -15.92
CA LYS A 55 1.94 -2.78 -16.64
C LYS A 55 1.20 -1.82 -17.57
N ILE A 56 0.89 -0.61 -17.09
CA ILE A 56 0.24 0.43 -17.89
C ILE A 56 1.12 0.82 -19.08
N HIS A 57 2.44 0.92 -18.87
CA HIS A 57 3.37 1.20 -19.96
C HIS A 57 3.48 0.03 -20.94
N LEU A 58 3.38 -1.24 -20.52
CA LEU A 58 3.34 -2.35 -21.47
C LEU A 58 2.05 -2.35 -22.31
N ASP A 59 0.90 -2.09 -21.68
CA ASP A 59 -0.40 -2.12 -22.37
C ASP A 59 -0.54 -0.98 -23.39
N LEU A 60 0.00 0.20 -23.12
CA LEU A 60 -0.01 1.35 -24.06
C LEU A 60 0.87 1.16 -25.30
N PHE A 61 1.88 0.29 -25.24
CA PHE A 61 2.84 0.06 -26.33
C PHE A 61 2.65 -1.28 -27.05
N THR A 62 1.73 -2.12 -26.57
CA THR A 62 1.34 -3.38 -27.21
C THR A 62 -0.09 -3.37 -27.77
N ALA A 63 -0.82 -2.26 -27.61
CA ALA A 63 -2.16 -2.02 -28.17
C ALA A 63 -2.15 -1.40 -29.57
#